data_AF-A0A2M7ZML4-F1
#
_entry.id   AF-A0A2M7ZML4-F1
#
_cell.length_a   1.000
_cell.length_b   1.000
_cell.length_c   1.000
_cell.angle_alpha   90.00
_cell.angle_beta   90.00
_cell.angle_gamma   90.00
#
_symmetry.space_group_name_H-M   'P 1'
#
loop_
_entity.id
_entity.type
_entity.pdbx_description
1 polymer ?
#
loop_
_entity_poly.entity_id
_entity_poly.type
_entity_poly.pdbx_seq_one_letter_code
_entity_poly.pdbx_strand_id
1 'polypeptide(L)'
;MIFSFRNSSLGEYPYISNLSPEGKQILFAKSGKNNEIWIKDITSNKQPELLFNSDANLRSPAFSPDGKLISYRSDEVDGKFKLFVRSYPVNNDKIQVSVDDGYYAQWAPDNKEIFYRDGDKIMAAKIELKPELSVISRRLVSNAVQVNFTSSQSDFAVTPDGRILLLKSAIDQSKPIKVNVIVNWFAELKEKLEQNY
;
A
#
# COMPACT_ATOMS: atom_id res chain seq x y z
N MET A 1 18.03 -13.79 -27.06
CA MET A 1 18.10 -12.58 -27.92
C MET A 1 18.00 -11.38 -26.99
N ILE A 2 19.09 -10.65 -26.76
CA ILE A 2 19.10 -9.50 -25.84
C ILE A 2 19.04 -8.25 -26.71
N PHE A 3 17.98 -7.46 -26.57
CA PHE A 3 17.86 -6.17 -27.25
C PHE A 3 18.51 -5.10 -26.37
N SER A 4 19.63 -4.53 -26.82
CA SER A 4 20.21 -3.33 -26.22
C SER A 4 19.72 -2.10 -26.98
N PHE A 5 18.89 -1.27 -26.34
CA PHE A 5 18.52 0.03 -26.91
C PHE A 5 19.64 1.04 -26.62
N ARG A 6 20.28 1.54 -27.68
CA ARG A 6 21.29 2.59 -27.56
C ARG A 6 20.57 3.95 -27.60
N ASN A 7 20.39 4.60 -26.46
CA ASN A 7 19.98 5.99 -26.40
C ASN A 7 21.01 6.79 -25.59
N SER A 8 21.84 7.56 -26.31
CA SER A 8 23.04 8.25 -25.81
C SER A 8 22.77 9.41 -24.85
N SER A 9 21.52 9.67 -24.49
CA SER A 9 21.11 10.75 -23.58
C SER A 9 20.93 10.30 -22.12
N LEU A 10 20.99 9.00 -21.82
CA LEU A 10 20.58 8.44 -20.52
C LEU A 10 21.73 8.04 -19.57
N GLY A 11 22.99 8.33 -19.91
CA GLY A 11 24.13 8.20 -18.97
C GLY A 11 24.54 6.78 -18.55
N GLU A 12 23.70 5.76 -18.75
CA GLU A 12 23.97 4.34 -18.50
C GLU A 12 23.23 3.46 -19.52
N TYR A 13 23.73 2.25 -19.77
CA TYR A 13 23.05 1.28 -20.65
C TYR A 13 21.72 0.86 -20.02
N PRO A 14 20.57 1.02 -20.70
CA PRO A 14 19.30 0.55 -20.17
C PRO A 14 19.32 -0.99 -20.11
N TYR A 15 19.31 -1.54 -18.91
CA TYR A 15 19.08 -2.98 -18.69
C TYR A 15 17.59 -3.27 -18.79
N ILE A 16 17.21 -4.49 -19.20
CA ILE A 16 15.80 -4.91 -19.29
C ILE A 16 15.04 -4.72 -17.97
N SER A 17 15.74 -4.81 -16.85
CA SER A 17 15.22 -4.60 -15.50
C SER A 17 14.79 -3.16 -15.22
N ASN A 18 15.21 -2.19 -16.03
CA ASN A 18 14.86 -0.79 -15.88
C ASN A 18 13.51 -0.46 -16.51
N LEU A 19 12.99 -1.34 -17.37
CA LEU A 19 11.72 -1.16 -18.05
C LEU A 19 10.58 -1.59 -17.12
N SER A 20 9.47 -0.86 -17.11
CA SER A 20 8.27 -1.29 -16.40
C SER A 20 7.75 -2.61 -16.98
N PRO A 21 7.05 -3.44 -16.19
CA PRO A 21 6.58 -4.75 -16.65
C PRO A 21 5.77 -4.71 -17.94
N GLU A 22 4.96 -3.67 -18.11
CA GLU A 22 4.15 -3.43 -19.30
C GLU A 22 4.91 -2.81 -20.47
N GLY A 23 6.20 -2.51 -20.31
CA GLY A 23 7.07 -2.03 -21.36
C GLY A 23 6.91 -0.56 -21.72
N LYS A 24 6.26 0.25 -20.86
CA LYS A 24 5.88 1.63 -21.19
C LYS A 24 6.75 2.69 -20.53
N GLN A 25 7.42 2.36 -19.44
CA GLN A 25 8.22 3.30 -18.68
C GLN A 25 9.63 2.77 -18.50
N ILE A 26 10.61 3.67 -18.37
CA ILE A 26 11.99 3.32 -18.05
C ILE A 26 12.52 4.14 -16.89
N LEU A 27 13.20 3.47 -15.95
CA LEU A 27 13.95 4.09 -14.87
C LEU A 27 15.39 4.34 -15.28
N PHE A 28 15.93 5.47 -14.84
CA PHE A 28 17.34 5.76 -15.01
C PHE A 28 17.85 6.70 -13.91
N ALA A 29 19.13 6.56 -13.59
CA ALA A 29 19.82 7.49 -12.70
C ALA A 29 20.27 8.70 -13.53
N LYS A 30 19.88 9.91 -13.12
CA LYS A 30 20.34 11.15 -13.73
C LYS A 30 21.47 11.74 -12.91
N SER A 31 22.61 11.97 -13.55
CA SER A 31 23.77 12.57 -12.90
C SER A 31 23.50 14.03 -12.52
N GLY A 32 23.91 14.39 -11.30
CA GLY A 32 23.78 15.73 -10.72
C GLY A 32 24.81 15.94 -9.62
N LYS A 33 24.50 16.82 -8.64
CA LYS A 33 25.30 16.92 -7.40
C LYS A 33 25.30 15.60 -6.64
N ASN A 34 24.10 15.05 -6.50
CA ASN A 34 23.84 13.65 -6.16
C ASN A 34 23.03 13.05 -7.31
N ASN A 35 23.25 11.79 -7.64
CA ASN A 35 22.43 11.12 -8.65
C ASN A 35 20.98 10.97 -8.15
N GLU A 36 20.02 11.24 -9.03
CA GLU A 36 18.58 11.15 -8.76
C GLU A 36 17.95 10.06 -9.61
N ILE A 37 16.82 9.49 -9.18
CA ILE A 37 16.10 8.49 -9.98
C ILE A 37 14.94 9.16 -10.72
N TRP A 38 14.98 9.02 -12.03
CA TRP A 38 14.03 9.60 -12.97
C TRP A 38 13.28 8.49 -13.70
N ILE A 39 12.09 8.83 -14.17
CA ILE A 39 11.24 7.95 -14.96
C ILE A 39 10.86 8.63 -16.28
N LYS A 40 10.83 7.86 -17.36
CA LYS A 40 10.33 8.33 -18.66
C LYS A 40 9.30 7.36 -19.19
N ASP A 41 8.12 7.87 -19.53
CA ASP A 41 7.18 7.16 -20.41
C ASP A 41 7.76 7.17 -21.83
N ILE A 42 8.08 5.98 -22.35
CA ILE A 42 8.67 5.81 -23.68
C ILE A 42 7.60 5.71 -24.78
N THR A 43 6.33 5.64 -24.42
CA THR A 43 5.20 5.63 -25.35
C THR A 43 4.68 7.02 -25.67
N SER A 44 5.10 8.03 -24.91
CA SER A 44 4.73 9.43 -25.13
C SER A 44 5.95 10.32 -25.35
N ASN A 45 5.72 11.50 -25.94
CA ASN A 45 6.74 12.54 -26.10
C ASN A 45 6.96 13.38 -24.85
N LYS A 46 6.47 12.92 -23.69
CA LYS A 46 6.67 13.62 -22.43
C LYS A 46 8.15 13.62 -22.06
N GLN A 47 8.58 14.71 -21.45
CA GLN A 47 9.92 14.80 -20.87
C GLN A 47 10.02 13.85 -19.67
N PRO A 48 11.22 13.32 -19.36
CA PRO A 48 11.40 12.55 -18.15
C PRO A 48 11.03 13.36 -16.90
N GLU A 49 10.47 12.68 -15.92
CA GLU A 49 10.02 13.25 -14.66
C GLU A 49 10.91 12.73 -13.52
N LEU A 50 11.17 13.58 -12.53
CA LEU A 50 11.85 13.18 -11.31
C LEU A 50 10.93 12.23 -10.54
N LEU A 51 11.41 11.01 -10.27
CA LEU A 51 10.62 10.03 -9.52
C LEU A 51 10.90 10.14 -8.02
N PHE A 52 12.18 10.18 -7.63
CA PHE A 52 12.60 10.51 -6.26
C PHE A 52 14.07 10.89 -6.20
N ASN A 53 14.44 11.63 -5.15
CA ASN A 53 15.81 12.00 -4.83
C ASN A 53 16.12 11.75 -3.34
N SER A 54 17.38 11.99 -2.99
CA SER A 54 17.94 11.90 -1.64
C SER A 54 19.16 12.83 -1.55
N ASP A 55 19.61 13.12 -0.32
CA ASP A 55 20.93 13.72 -0.08
C ASP A 55 22.09 12.76 -0.40
N ALA A 56 21.78 11.48 -0.60
CA ALA A 56 22.67 10.42 -1.05
C ALA A 56 22.64 10.24 -2.58
N ASN A 57 23.69 9.62 -3.14
CA ASN A 57 23.70 9.19 -4.53
C ASN A 57 22.79 7.99 -4.74
N LEU A 58 22.00 8.03 -5.80
CA LEU A 58 21.11 6.94 -6.21
C LEU A 58 21.57 6.32 -7.53
N ARG A 59 21.65 4.98 -7.60
CA ARG A 59 22.18 4.27 -8.78
C ARG A 59 21.41 3.00 -9.10
N SER A 60 21.57 2.54 -10.34
CA SER A 60 21.10 1.22 -10.80
C SER A 60 19.64 0.90 -10.44
N PRO A 61 18.66 1.77 -10.76
CA PRO A 61 17.27 1.49 -10.48
C PRO A 61 16.73 0.36 -11.36
N ALA A 62 15.86 -0.48 -10.80
CA ALA A 62 15.16 -1.53 -11.53
C ALA A 62 13.76 -1.77 -10.95
N PHE A 63 12.80 -2.09 -11.82
CA PHE A 63 11.47 -2.53 -11.41
C PHE A 63 11.49 -3.99 -10.98
N SER A 64 10.64 -4.30 -10.01
CA SER A 64 10.17 -5.67 -9.78
C SER A 64 9.28 -6.13 -10.95
N PRO A 65 9.21 -7.44 -11.25
CA PRO A 65 8.43 -7.95 -12.38
C PRO A 65 6.93 -7.67 -12.31
N ASP A 66 6.36 -7.45 -11.13
CA ASP A 66 4.96 -7.02 -10.94
C ASP A 66 4.77 -5.50 -10.90
N GLY A 67 5.87 -4.75 -10.97
CA GLY A 67 5.88 -3.29 -11.05
C GLY A 67 5.54 -2.60 -9.74
N LYS A 68 5.42 -3.30 -8.61
CA LYS A 68 5.03 -2.68 -7.33
C LYS A 68 6.21 -2.18 -6.49
N LEU A 69 7.41 -2.61 -6.84
CA LEU A 69 8.65 -2.28 -6.12
C LEU A 69 9.72 -1.78 -7.09
N ILE A 70 10.59 -0.92 -6.57
CA ILE A 70 11.82 -0.48 -7.22
C ILE A 70 13.00 -0.86 -6.33
N SER A 71 13.97 -1.58 -6.89
CA SER A 71 15.29 -1.75 -6.30
C SER A 71 16.24 -0.68 -6.81
N TYR A 72 17.13 -0.18 -5.95
CA TYR A 72 18.16 0.79 -6.32
C TYR A 72 19.33 0.70 -5.33
N ARG A 73 20.49 1.23 -5.71
CA ARG A 73 21.64 1.37 -4.81
C ARG A 73 21.74 2.78 -4.27
N SER A 74 22.08 2.92 -2.99
CA SER A 74 22.31 4.22 -2.36
C SER A 74 23.45 4.18 -1.36
N ASP A 75 24.22 5.27 -1.28
CA ASP A 75 25.28 5.50 -0.28
C ASP A 75 24.76 6.21 0.99
N GLU A 76 23.44 6.17 1.23
CA GLU A 76 22.79 6.87 2.36
C GLU A 76 23.16 6.32 3.75
N VAL A 77 23.67 5.10 3.84
CA VAL A 77 24.12 4.49 5.09
C VAL A 77 25.64 4.41 5.05
N ASP A 78 26.29 5.03 6.03
CA ASP A 78 27.76 5.02 6.24
C ASP A 78 28.63 5.50 5.04
N GLY A 79 28.01 6.08 4.01
CA GLY A 79 28.69 6.55 2.81
C GLY A 79 29.07 5.44 1.82
N LYS A 80 28.61 4.20 2.05
CA LYS A 80 28.85 3.07 1.14
C LYS A 80 27.56 2.65 0.45
N PHE A 81 27.69 2.26 -0.82
CA PHE A 81 26.53 1.82 -1.58
C PHE A 81 25.97 0.49 -1.07
N LYS A 82 24.69 0.51 -0.70
CA LYS A 82 23.89 -0.67 -0.33
C LYS A 82 22.69 -0.81 -1.26
N LEU A 83 22.13 -2.02 -1.34
CA LEU A 83 20.89 -2.28 -2.05
C LEU A 83 19.69 -1.89 -1.19
N PHE A 84 18.78 -1.14 -1.78
CA PHE A 84 17.51 -0.75 -1.20
C PHE A 84 16.37 -1.20 -2.10
N VAL A 85 15.21 -1.41 -1.48
CA VAL A 85 13.94 -1.65 -2.16
C VAL A 85 12.90 -0.70 -1.59
N ARG A 86 12.06 -0.13 -2.46
CA ARG A 86 10.95 0.73 -2.06
C ARG A 86 9.69 0.45 -2.87
N SER A 87 8.54 0.90 -2.37
CA SER A 87 7.28 0.82 -3.09
C SER A 87 7.25 1.72 -4.34
N TYR A 88 6.51 1.25 -5.33
CA TYR A 88 6.09 2.00 -6.52
C TYR A 88 4.57 1.81 -6.73
N PRO A 89 3.77 2.89 -6.88
CA PRO A 89 4.17 4.30 -6.84
C PRO A 89 4.87 4.71 -5.54
N VAL A 90 5.75 5.70 -5.63
CA VAL A 90 6.65 6.06 -4.54
C VAL A 90 5.88 6.56 -3.31
N ASN A 91 6.16 5.94 -2.16
CA ASN A 91 5.75 6.39 -0.84
C ASN A 91 6.95 6.35 0.13
N ASN A 92 6.71 6.40 1.44
CA ASN A 92 7.75 6.36 2.46
C ASN A 92 8.27 4.94 2.77
N ASP A 93 7.69 3.91 2.17
CA ASP A 93 8.06 2.52 2.42
C ASP A 93 9.32 2.18 1.63
N LYS A 94 10.45 2.10 2.36
CA LYS A 94 11.71 1.60 1.84
C LYS A 94 12.41 0.76 2.88
N ILE A 95 13.17 -0.22 2.41
CA ILE A 95 14.00 -1.08 3.25
C ILE A 95 15.40 -1.18 2.66
N GLN A 96 16.39 -1.23 3.54
CA GLN A 96 17.74 -1.68 3.18
C GLN A 96 17.72 -3.19 3.07
N VAL A 97 18.19 -3.73 1.94
CA VAL A 97 18.24 -5.17 1.66
C VAL A 97 19.61 -5.75 1.97
N SER A 98 20.68 -5.10 1.50
CA SER A 98 22.05 -5.60 1.73
C SER A 98 22.65 -5.01 3.01
N VAL A 99 23.52 -5.77 3.68
CA VAL A 99 24.28 -5.28 4.85
C VAL A 99 25.51 -4.50 4.41
N ASP A 100 26.27 -5.10 3.49
CA ASP A 100 27.45 -4.53 2.84
C ASP A 100 27.07 -4.08 1.42
N ASP A 101 27.61 -4.73 0.37
CA ASP A 101 27.37 -4.32 -1.02
C ASP A 101 26.11 -4.96 -1.61
N GLY A 102 25.67 -4.44 -2.75
CA GLY A 102 24.39 -4.72 -3.37
C GLY A 102 24.44 -4.68 -4.90
N TYR A 103 25.59 -5.01 -5.50
CA TYR A 103 25.79 -4.90 -6.95
C TYR A 103 24.94 -5.90 -7.73
N TYR A 104 24.64 -5.54 -8.98
CA TYR A 104 24.00 -6.41 -9.98
C TYR A 104 22.70 -7.07 -9.48
N ALA A 105 21.89 -6.32 -8.74
CA ALA A 105 20.64 -6.82 -8.20
C ALA A 105 19.67 -7.24 -9.32
N GLN A 106 19.05 -8.41 -9.19
CA GLN A 106 18.07 -8.97 -10.12
C GLN A 106 16.91 -9.60 -9.37
N TRP A 107 15.69 -9.21 -9.73
CA TRP A 107 14.47 -9.78 -9.17
C TRP A 107 14.21 -11.18 -9.72
N ALA A 108 13.75 -12.07 -8.83
CA ALA A 108 13.15 -13.33 -9.22
C ALA A 108 11.81 -13.09 -9.93
N PRO A 109 11.42 -13.92 -10.91
CA PRO A 109 10.14 -13.80 -11.63
C PRO A 109 8.90 -13.89 -10.74
N ASP A 110 9.03 -14.46 -9.54
CA ASP A 110 7.92 -14.63 -8.59
C ASP A 110 7.64 -13.37 -7.73
N ASN A 111 8.43 -12.31 -7.89
CA ASN A 111 8.36 -11.04 -7.16
C ASN A 111 8.68 -11.12 -5.67
N LYS A 112 9.15 -12.26 -5.17
CA LYS A 112 9.38 -12.49 -3.75
C LYS A 112 10.84 -12.48 -3.37
N GLU A 113 11.74 -12.65 -4.34
CA GLU A 113 13.18 -12.69 -4.08
C GLU A 113 13.93 -11.70 -4.96
N ILE A 114 15.03 -11.18 -4.41
CA ILE A 114 16.02 -10.40 -5.13
C ILE A 114 17.40 -11.03 -4.91
N PHE A 115 18.10 -11.30 -6.00
CA PHE A 115 19.46 -11.80 -6.01
C PHE A 115 20.42 -10.63 -6.19
N TYR A 116 21.54 -10.62 -5.48
CA TYR A 116 22.54 -9.56 -5.62
C TYR A 116 23.94 -10.06 -5.27
N ARG A 117 24.95 -9.28 -5.66
CA ARG A 117 26.35 -9.56 -5.34
C ARG A 117 26.79 -8.74 -4.14
N ASP A 118 27.36 -9.44 -3.16
CA ASP A 118 27.99 -8.86 -1.98
C ASP A 118 29.44 -9.32 -1.93
N GLY A 119 30.35 -8.48 -2.44
CA GLY A 119 31.75 -8.86 -2.68
C GLY A 119 31.89 -10.05 -3.64
N ASP A 120 32.37 -11.18 -3.13
CA ASP A 120 32.54 -12.44 -3.84
C ASP A 120 31.33 -13.38 -3.74
N LYS A 121 30.30 -13.01 -2.96
CA LYS A 121 29.12 -13.84 -2.70
C LYS A 121 27.95 -13.44 -3.59
N ILE A 122 27.13 -14.43 -3.92
CA ILE A 122 25.78 -14.22 -4.44
C ILE A 122 24.82 -14.41 -3.28
N MET A 123 23.99 -13.42 -3.05
CA MET A 123 23.01 -13.37 -1.98
C MET A 123 21.61 -13.41 -2.57
N ALA A 124 20.66 -13.96 -1.81
CA ALA A 124 19.24 -13.91 -2.10
C ALA A 124 18.51 -13.33 -0.88
N ALA A 125 17.64 -12.37 -1.10
CA ALA A 125 16.81 -11.78 -0.05
C ALA A 125 15.33 -11.91 -0.42
N LYS A 126 14.52 -12.37 0.53
CA LYS A 126 13.07 -12.40 0.40
C LYS A 126 12.47 -11.04 0.75
N ILE A 127 11.58 -10.56 -0.11
CA ILE A 127 10.92 -9.26 0.01
C ILE A 127 9.41 -9.48 0.10
N GLU A 128 8.78 -8.85 1.08
CA GLU A 128 7.33 -8.89 1.29
C GLU A 128 6.84 -7.49 1.62
N LEU A 129 5.88 -6.98 0.83
CA LEU A 129 5.18 -5.73 1.11
C LEU A 129 3.96 -6.02 2.00
N LYS A 130 3.99 -5.55 3.24
CA LYS A 130 2.88 -5.73 4.20
C LYS A 130 2.01 -4.48 4.24
N PRO A 131 0.67 -4.58 4.14
CA PRO A 131 -0.19 -3.42 4.33
C PRO A 131 -0.14 -2.97 5.80
N GLU A 132 0.21 -1.71 6.03
CA GLU A 132 0.04 -1.09 7.35
C GLU A 132 -1.45 -0.80 7.62
N LEU A 133 -1.89 -0.99 8.87
CA LEU A 133 -3.26 -0.68 9.29
C LEU A 133 -3.54 0.81 9.09
N SER A 134 -4.47 1.15 8.19
CA SER A 134 -4.78 2.54 7.84
C SER A 134 -6.28 2.80 7.71
N VAL A 135 -6.71 4.00 8.09
CA VAL A 135 -8.09 4.46 7.88
C VAL A 135 -8.19 5.10 6.50
N ILE A 136 -8.81 4.41 5.55
CA ILE A 136 -8.84 4.79 4.13
C ILE A 136 -9.85 5.92 3.85
N SER A 137 -10.95 5.99 4.60
CA SER A 137 -11.92 7.08 4.50
C SER A 137 -12.73 7.24 5.79
N ARG A 138 -13.31 8.42 5.99
CA ARG A 138 -14.24 8.71 7.09
C ARG A 138 -15.44 9.46 6.50
N ARG A 139 -16.66 9.08 6.90
CA ARG A 139 -17.87 9.85 6.60
C ARG A 139 -18.74 9.99 7.84
N LEU A 140 -19.48 11.08 7.92
CA LEU A 140 -20.55 11.24 8.90
C LEU A 140 -21.65 10.23 8.61
N VAL A 141 -22.08 9.47 9.62
CA VAL A 141 -23.22 8.54 9.50
C VAL A 141 -24.50 9.16 10.06
N SER A 142 -24.42 9.83 11.20
CA SER A 142 -25.51 10.63 11.80
C SER A 142 -24.93 11.54 12.88
N ASN A 143 -25.62 12.62 13.22
CA ASN A 143 -25.36 13.35 14.46
C ASN A 143 -25.83 12.51 15.65
N ALA A 144 -25.02 12.43 16.71
CA ALA A 144 -25.39 11.81 17.97
C ALA A 144 -26.07 12.83 18.90
N VAL A 145 -27.07 12.39 19.67
CA VAL A 145 -27.66 13.18 20.76
C VAL A 145 -26.98 12.73 22.04
N GLN A 146 -26.43 13.66 22.82
CA GLN A 146 -25.76 13.31 24.07
C GLN A 146 -26.75 12.66 25.04
N VAL A 147 -26.47 11.40 25.40
CA VAL A 147 -27.21 10.67 26.43
C VAL A 147 -26.31 10.56 27.65
N ASN A 148 -26.79 11.02 28.80
CA ASN A 148 -26.06 10.88 30.06
C ASN A 148 -26.26 9.46 30.60
N PHE A 149 -25.24 8.61 30.46
CA PHE A 149 -25.22 7.31 31.11
C PHE A 149 -24.57 7.42 32.49
N THR A 150 -25.08 6.66 33.47
CA THR A 150 -24.45 6.47 34.79
C THR A 150 -23.25 5.51 34.74
N SER A 151 -22.98 4.90 33.58
CA SER A 151 -21.89 3.94 33.34
C SER A 151 -21.27 4.18 31.95
N SER A 152 -20.04 3.70 31.71
CA SER A 152 -19.30 3.84 30.45
C SER A 152 -19.86 2.93 29.34
N GLN A 153 -21.09 3.20 28.90
CA GLN A 153 -21.72 2.51 27.79
C GLN A 153 -21.65 3.34 26.51
N SER A 154 -21.60 2.68 25.36
CA SER A 154 -21.70 3.34 24.06
C SER A 154 -23.15 3.75 23.80
N ASP A 155 -23.34 4.95 23.25
CA ASP A 155 -24.64 5.47 22.80
C ASP A 155 -25.09 4.90 21.46
N PHE A 156 -24.26 4.06 20.82
CA PHE A 156 -24.60 3.35 19.59
C PHE A 156 -24.12 1.90 19.61
N ALA A 157 -24.73 1.08 18.76
CA ALA A 157 -24.27 -0.27 18.45
C ALA A 157 -24.34 -0.52 16.95
N VAL A 158 -23.42 -1.32 16.44
CA VAL A 158 -23.45 -1.80 15.05
C VAL A 158 -23.97 -3.22 15.05
N THR A 159 -25.03 -3.49 14.30
CA THR A 159 -25.57 -4.84 14.15
C THR A 159 -24.72 -5.66 13.17
N PRO A 160 -24.77 -7.01 13.21
CA PRO A 160 -24.00 -7.86 12.29
C PRO A 160 -24.27 -7.59 10.81
N ASP A 161 -25.46 -7.10 10.47
CA ASP A 161 -25.85 -6.71 9.11
C ASP A 161 -25.49 -5.23 8.78
N GLY A 162 -24.73 -4.56 9.64
CA GLY A 162 -24.14 -3.25 9.36
C GLY A 162 -25.06 -2.05 9.59
N ARG A 163 -26.22 -2.23 10.22
CA ARG A 163 -27.06 -1.11 10.64
C ARG A 163 -26.53 -0.52 11.96
N ILE A 164 -26.83 0.75 12.20
CA ILE A 164 -26.47 1.43 13.43
C ILE A 164 -27.75 1.64 14.25
N LEU A 165 -27.72 1.16 15.49
CA LEU A 165 -28.71 1.45 16.50
C LEU A 165 -28.20 2.63 17.33
N LEU A 166 -28.98 3.70 17.40
CA LEU A 166 -28.68 4.87 18.23
C LEU A 166 -29.62 4.89 19.43
N LEU A 167 -29.07 5.06 20.62
CA LEU A 167 -29.88 5.36 21.80
C LEU A 167 -30.27 6.83 21.77
N LYS A 168 -31.57 7.11 21.71
CA LYS A 168 -32.10 8.47 21.82
C LYS A 168 -32.78 8.62 23.18
N SER A 169 -32.35 9.60 23.96
CA SER A 169 -33.05 9.96 25.19
C SER A 169 -34.45 10.47 24.84
N ALA A 170 -35.48 9.69 25.19
CA ALA A 170 -36.87 10.10 25.08
C ALA A 170 -37.30 10.72 26.42
N ILE A 171 -36.86 11.93 26.71
CA ILE A 171 -37.54 12.74 27.74
C ILE A 171 -38.67 13.47 27.04
N ASP A 172 -39.77 12.76 26.81
CA ASP A 172 -41.09 13.37 26.71
C ASP A 172 -41.92 12.77 27.85
N GLN A 173 -41.99 13.48 28.98
CA GLN A 173 -42.69 13.05 30.19
C GLN A 173 -44.22 12.96 30.01
N SER A 174 -44.76 13.21 28.81
CA SER A 174 -46.19 13.38 28.57
C SER A 174 -46.93 12.15 28.04
N LYS A 175 -46.27 11.02 27.73
CA LYS A 175 -46.95 9.80 27.27
C LYS A 175 -46.46 8.54 27.99
N PRO A 176 -47.36 7.70 28.56
CA PRO A 176 -46.96 6.42 29.12
C PRO A 176 -46.37 5.54 28.02
N ILE A 177 -45.19 4.99 28.29
CA ILE A 177 -44.54 4.01 27.41
C ILE A 177 -45.42 2.76 27.42
N LYS A 178 -46.09 2.49 26.30
CA LYS A 178 -46.82 1.24 26.10
C LYS A 178 -45.82 0.18 25.63
N VAL A 179 -45.27 -0.59 26.57
CA VAL A 179 -44.44 -1.77 26.24
C VAL A 179 -45.38 -2.95 26.01
N ASN A 180 -45.48 -3.40 24.76
CA ASN A 180 -46.08 -4.70 24.47
C ASN A 180 -44.96 -5.75 24.52
N VAL A 181 -44.93 -6.55 25.58
CA VAL A 181 -44.05 -7.71 25.65
C VAL A 181 -44.77 -8.88 25.00
N ILE A 182 -44.34 -9.26 23.79
CA ILE A 182 -44.74 -10.53 23.19
C ILE A 182 -43.68 -11.55 23.60
N VAL A 183 -44.00 -12.35 24.60
CA VAL A 183 -43.27 -13.59 24.91
C VAL A 183 -43.88 -14.71 24.08
N ASN A 184 -43.06 -15.64 23.58
CA ASN A 184 -43.46 -16.74 22.68
C ASN A 184 -43.81 -16.38 21.23
N TRP A 185 -43.18 -15.35 20.66
CA TRP A 185 -43.39 -14.92 19.26
C TRP A 185 -43.29 -16.06 18.22
N PHE A 186 -42.39 -17.03 18.41
CA PHE A 186 -42.27 -18.18 17.49
C PHE A 186 -43.48 -19.13 17.55
N ALA A 187 -44.11 -19.30 18.71
CA ALA A 187 -45.31 -20.12 18.84
C ALA A 187 -46.52 -19.42 18.20
N GLU A 188 -46.66 -18.12 18.45
CA GLU A 188 -47.75 -17.29 17.94
C GLU A 188 -47.69 -17.10 16.41
N LEU A 189 -46.47 -17.05 15.84
CA LEU A 189 -46.25 -17.02 14.40
C LEU A 189 -46.64 -18.33 13.74
N LYS A 190 -46.34 -19.47 14.38
CA LYS A 190 -46.67 -20.80 13.85
C LYS A 190 -48.19 -21.03 13.83
N GLU A 191 -48.88 -20.63 14.89
CA GLU A 191 -50.34 -20.76 15.01
C GLU A 191 -51.08 -19.92 13.95
N LYS A 192 -50.58 -18.71 13.63
CA LYS A 192 -51.15 -17.85 12.56
C LYS A 192 -50.89 -18.36 11.14
N LEU A 193 -49.81 -19.12 10.94
CA LEU A 193 -49.52 -19.75 9.64
C LEU A 193 -50.36 -21.02 9.43
N GLU A 194 -50.70 -21.74 10.49
CA GLU A 194 -51.52 -22.95 10.44
C GLU A 194 -53.03 -22.66 10.31
N GLN A 195 -53.52 -21.49 10.73
CA GLN A 195 -54.93 -21.09 10.57
C GLN A 195 -55.28 -20.50 9.19
N ASN A 196 -54.30 -20.34 8.28
CA ASN A 196 -54.51 -19.80 6.93
C ASN A 196 -54.35 -20.84 5.82
N TYR A 197 -54.49 -22.13 6.14
CA TYR A 197 -54.58 -23.24 5.18
C TYR A 197 -55.75 -24.17 5.52
#